data_AF-A0A497MY23-F1
#
_entry.id   AF-A0A497MY23-F1
#
_cell.length_a   1.000
_cell.length_b   1.000
_cell.length_c   1.000
_cell.angle_alpha   90.00
_cell.angle_beta   90.00
_cell.angle_gamma   90.00
#
_symmetry.space_group_name_H-M   'P 1'
#
loop_
_entity.id
_entity.type
_entity.pdbx_description
1 polymer ?
#
loop_
_entity_poly.entity_id
_entity_poly.type
_entity_poly.pdbx_seq_one_letter_code
_entity_poly.pdbx_strand_id
1 'polypeptide(L)'
;MTDNVKRSLESQILELLADEPYTATELSRIVKAHHLTVSRILTKLMMKNPRIRSKKIGRYEIFWIEEDKFEDYVRFVKENTKLSPRARLLVQIYNLGGITPERAVPLSNFTDAEKAIIDELADDGRVIITTNGRVYLTEIGCLVAKGAKLVHSL
;
A
#
# COMPACT_ATOMS: atom_id res chain seq x y z
N MET A 1 -34.07 20.78 -4.01
CA MET A 1 -33.54 21.39 -2.78
C MET A 1 -33.01 20.25 -1.94
N THR A 2 -31.68 20.08 -1.90
CA THR A 2 -31.00 18.95 -1.28
C THR A 2 -30.98 19.12 0.23
N ASP A 3 -31.58 18.17 0.95
CA ASP A 3 -31.56 18.09 2.40
C ASP A 3 -30.11 17.99 2.91
N ASN A 4 -29.74 18.99 3.70
CA ASN A 4 -28.50 19.06 4.46
C ASN A 4 -28.52 17.95 5.52
N VAL A 5 -27.96 16.78 5.21
CA VAL A 5 -27.66 15.76 6.22
C VAL A 5 -26.66 16.37 7.20
N LYS A 6 -27.14 16.75 8.39
CA LYS A 6 -26.33 17.33 9.45
C LYS A 6 -25.27 16.29 9.87
N ARG A 7 -24.05 16.40 9.33
CA ARG A 7 -22.94 15.50 9.65
C ARG A 7 -22.70 15.51 11.15
N SER A 8 -22.53 14.33 11.74
CA SER A 8 -22.26 14.20 13.16
C SER A 8 -20.94 14.92 13.52
N LEU A 9 -20.85 15.45 14.74
CA LEU A 9 -19.63 16.11 15.22
C LEU A 9 -18.42 15.17 15.19
N GLU A 10 -18.63 13.87 15.47
CA GLU A 10 -17.59 12.84 15.36
C GLU A 10 -17.08 12.74 13.91
N SER A 11 -17.98 12.73 12.92
CA SER A 11 -17.61 12.65 11.50
C SER A 11 -16.82 13.87 11.02
N GLN A 12 -17.21 15.08 11.44
CA GLN A 12 -16.49 16.30 11.07
C GLN A 12 -15.07 16.34 11.64
N ILE A 13 -14.88 15.90 12.89
CA ILE A 13 -13.56 15.82 13.52
C ILE A 13 -12.68 14.79 12.79
N LEU A 14 -13.25 13.64 12.41
CA LEU A 14 -12.51 12.61 11.67
C LEU A 14 -12.06 13.07 10.28
N GLU A 15 -12.92 13.78 9.56
CA GLU A 15 -12.57 14.36 8.25
C GLU A 15 -11.39 15.34 8.39
N LEU A 16 -11.44 16.25 9.38
CA LEU A 16 -10.34 17.19 9.63
C LEU A 16 -9.02 16.48 9.99
N LEU A 17 -9.07 15.48 10.87
CA LEU A 17 -7.87 14.74 11.27
C LEU A 17 -7.26 13.87 10.16
N ALA A 18 -8.01 13.60 9.09
CA ALA A 18 -7.49 12.91 7.91
C ALA A 18 -6.64 13.85 7.04
N ASP A 19 -6.94 15.15 7.03
CA ASP A 19 -6.20 16.13 6.24
C ASP A 19 -4.89 16.55 6.92
N GLU A 20 -4.93 16.93 8.21
CA GLU A 20 -3.75 17.36 8.95
C GLU A 20 -3.85 17.16 10.48
N PRO A 21 -2.73 17.23 11.22
CA PRO A 21 -2.72 17.16 12.68
C PRO A 21 -3.35 18.40 13.32
N TYR A 22 -4.15 18.20 14.37
CA TYR A 22 -4.80 19.29 15.11
C TYR A 22 -4.75 19.11 16.63
N THR A 23 -4.81 20.23 17.35
CA THR A 23 -5.15 20.25 18.77
C THR A 23 -6.67 20.28 18.99
N ALA A 24 -7.12 19.84 20.17
CA ALA A 24 -8.54 19.94 20.55
C ALA A 24 -9.06 21.39 20.50
N THR A 25 -8.21 22.37 20.81
CA THR A 25 -8.56 23.79 20.74
C THR A 25 -8.75 24.28 19.31
N GLU A 26 -7.88 23.90 18.38
CA GLU A 26 -8.03 24.26 16.96
C GLU A 26 -9.31 23.66 16.38
N LEU A 27 -9.52 22.35 16.60
CA LEU A 27 -10.75 21.67 16.18
C LEU A 27 -11.99 22.36 16.76
N SER A 28 -11.96 22.73 18.04
CA SER A 28 -13.08 23.41 18.72
C SER A 28 -13.50 24.72 18.04
N ARG A 29 -12.53 25.47 17.49
CA ARG A 29 -12.80 26.71 16.74
C ARG A 29 -13.41 26.43 15.37
N ILE A 30 -12.96 25.37 14.68
CA ILE A 30 -13.44 24.97 13.35
C ILE A 30 -14.87 24.42 13.44
N VAL A 31 -15.09 23.42 14.30
CA VAL A 31 -16.38 22.73 14.44
C VAL A 31 -17.39 23.48 15.32
N LYS A 32 -16.99 24.65 15.85
CA LYS A 32 -17.79 25.52 16.73
C LYS A 32 -18.39 24.77 17.92
N ALA A 33 -17.57 23.97 18.59
CA ALA A 33 -17.94 23.23 19.80
C ALA A 33 -17.01 23.58 20.96
N HIS A 34 -17.43 23.33 22.20
CA HIS A 34 -16.58 23.58 23.36
C HIS A 34 -15.36 22.64 23.37
N HIS A 35 -14.18 23.14 23.71
CA HIS A 35 -12.92 22.38 23.66
C HIS A 35 -12.96 21.08 24.49
N LEU A 36 -13.61 21.08 25.66
CA LEU A 36 -13.78 19.87 26.48
C LEU A 36 -14.62 18.81 25.77
N THR A 37 -15.63 19.22 24.99
CA THR A 37 -16.47 18.29 24.21
C THR A 37 -15.64 17.64 23.11
N VAL A 38 -14.85 18.44 22.39
CA VAL A 38 -13.94 17.94 21.35
C VAL A 38 -12.91 16.99 21.94
N SER A 39 -12.30 17.33 23.08
CA SER A 39 -11.33 16.47 23.76
C SER A 39 -11.94 15.10 24.14
N ARG A 40 -13.16 15.08 24.72
CA ARG A 40 -13.87 13.82 25.03
C ARG A 40 -14.16 12.99 23.77
N ILE A 41 -14.55 13.64 22.68
CA ILE A 41 -14.81 12.96 21.41
C ILE A 41 -13.50 12.37 20.86
N LEU A 42 -12.40 13.11 20.87
CA LEU A 42 -11.10 12.63 20.43
C LEU A 42 -10.64 11.40 21.22
N THR A 43 -10.74 11.43 22.56
CA THR A 43 -10.43 10.27 23.39
C THR A 43 -11.29 9.06 23.03
N LYS A 44 -12.60 9.26 22.84
CA LYS A 44 -13.52 8.18 22.43
C LYS A 44 -13.18 7.64 21.04
N LEU A 45 -12.80 8.50 20.10
CA LEU A 45 -12.41 8.13 18.75
C LEU A 45 -11.10 7.32 18.76
N MET A 46 -10.11 7.71 19.56
CA MET A 46 -8.86 6.95 19.73
C MET A 46 -9.12 5.54 20.28
N MET A 47 -10.04 5.39 21.24
CA MET A 47 -10.42 4.07 21.76
C MET A 47 -11.09 3.19 20.70
N LYS A 48 -11.84 3.79 19.77
CA LYS A 48 -12.52 3.06 18.68
C LYS A 48 -11.60 2.78 17.48
N ASN A 49 -10.66 3.67 17.21
CA ASN A 49 -9.78 3.61 16.04
C ASN A 49 -8.32 3.79 16.49
N PRO A 50 -7.54 2.69 16.59
CA PRO A 50 -6.15 2.75 17.06
C PRO A 50 -5.20 3.51 16.12
N ARG A 51 -5.63 3.85 14.90
CA ARG A 51 -4.87 4.70 13.96
C ARG A 51 -4.83 6.16 14.40
N ILE A 52 -5.80 6.61 15.21
CA ILE A 52 -5.78 7.97 15.73
C ILE A 52 -4.76 8.02 16.87
N ARG A 53 -3.71 8.79 16.67
CA ARG A 53 -2.63 8.98 17.64
C ARG A 53 -2.76 10.34 18.30
N SER A 54 -2.21 10.44 19.51
CA SER A 54 -1.96 11.73 20.14
C SER A 54 -0.54 11.81 20.69
N LYS A 55 -0.01 13.03 20.77
CA LYS A 55 1.24 13.31 21.45
C LYS A 55 1.17 14.66 22.13
N LYS A 56 1.64 14.68 23.37
CA LYS A 56 1.80 15.90 24.15
C LYS A 56 3.12 16.57 23.79
N ILE A 57 3.05 17.82 23.34
CA ILE A 57 4.19 18.67 23.03
C ILE A 57 4.05 19.96 23.87
N GLY A 58 4.78 20.02 24.98
CA GLY A 58 4.66 21.11 25.94
C GLY A 58 3.25 21.20 26.53
N ARG A 59 2.56 22.34 26.28
CA ARG A 59 1.19 22.59 26.75
C ARG A 59 0.11 22.08 25.79
N TYR A 60 0.51 21.62 24.61
CA TYR A 60 -0.42 21.18 23.57
C TYR A 60 -0.48 19.66 23.52
N GLU A 61 -1.66 19.14 23.22
CA GLU A 61 -1.86 17.76 22.80
C GLU A 61 -2.35 17.78 21.36
N ILE A 62 -1.55 17.19 20.47
CA ILE A 62 -1.81 17.15 19.03
C ILE A 62 -2.32 15.75 18.70
N PHE A 63 -3.36 15.69 17.88
CA PHE A 63 -4.01 14.48 17.42
C PHE A 63 -3.86 14.38 15.89
N TRP A 64 -3.65 13.18 15.37
CA TRP A 64 -3.58 12.92 13.93
C TRP A 64 -3.98 11.48 13.62
N ILE A 65 -4.36 11.21 12.38
CA ILE A 65 -4.51 9.84 11.89
C ILE A 65 -3.14 9.36 11.39
N GLU A 66 -2.66 8.26 11.95
CA GLU A 66 -1.51 7.53 11.42
C GLU A 66 -1.94 6.88 10.10
N GLU A 67 -1.56 7.53 9.00
CA GLU A 67 -1.60 6.95 7.66
C GLU A 67 -0.41 6.02 7.49
N ASP A 68 -0.68 4.77 7.14
CA ASP A 68 0.36 3.85 6.71
C ASP A 68 0.92 4.41 5.41
N LYS A 69 2.06 5.10 5.48
CA LYS A 69 2.78 5.67 4.33
C LYS A 69 2.98 4.67 3.19
N PHE A 70 2.90 3.39 3.50
CA PHE A 70 2.97 2.29 2.57
C PHE A 70 1.73 2.19 1.66
N GLU A 71 0.51 2.38 2.17
CA GLU A 71 -0.72 2.33 1.36
C GLU A 71 -0.76 3.44 0.32
N ASP A 72 -0.35 4.66 0.68
CA ASP A 72 -0.31 5.79 -0.26
C ASP A 72 0.82 5.66 -1.27
N TYR A 73 1.96 5.12 -0.85
CA TYR A 73 3.02 4.77 -1.79
C TYR A 73 2.56 3.71 -2.80
N VAL A 74 1.91 2.64 -2.34
CA VAL A 74 1.37 1.59 -3.22
C VAL A 74 0.32 2.18 -4.17
N ARG A 75 -0.55 3.05 -3.68
CA ARG A 75 -1.57 3.75 -4.49
C ARG A 75 -0.93 4.63 -5.55
N PHE A 76 0.05 5.46 -5.17
CA PHE A 76 0.81 6.30 -6.08
C PHE A 76 1.50 5.48 -7.18
N VAL A 77 2.20 4.40 -6.82
CA VAL A 77 2.87 3.53 -7.81
C VAL A 77 1.84 2.87 -8.73
N LYS A 78 0.70 2.40 -8.18
CA LYS A 78 -0.38 1.76 -8.96
C LYS A 78 -0.99 2.72 -9.99
N GLU A 79 -1.19 3.98 -9.62
CA GLU A 79 -1.77 5.01 -10.50
C GLU A 79 -0.78 5.50 -11.56
N ASN A 80 0.52 5.52 -11.25
CA ASN A 80 1.53 6.14 -12.12
C ASN A 80 2.41 5.14 -12.88
N THR A 81 2.35 3.85 -12.56
CA THR A 81 3.20 2.83 -13.18
C THR A 81 2.36 1.81 -13.92
N LYS A 82 2.64 1.58 -15.21
CA LYS A 82 2.04 0.47 -15.95
C LYS A 82 2.86 -0.80 -15.72
N LEU A 83 2.18 -1.93 -15.55
CA LEU A 83 2.82 -3.23 -15.44
C LEU A 83 3.56 -3.56 -16.75
N SER A 84 4.89 -3.60 -16.68
CA SER A 84 5.73 -3.94 -17.83
C SER A 84 5.62 -5.42 -18.19
N PRO A 85 5.87 -5.80 -19.46
CA PRO A 85 5.92 -7.21 -19.88
C PRO A 85 6.91 -8.04 -19.04
N ARG A 86 8.07 -7.47 -18.72
CA ARG A 86 9.09 -8.07 -17.83
C ARG A 86 8.52 -8.39 -16.44
N ALA A 87 7.89 -7.40 -15.79
CA ALA A 87 7.29 -7.58 -14.47
C ALA A 87 6.16 -8.61 -14.48
N ARG A 88 5.35 -8.63 -15.56
CA ARG A 88 4.28 -9.61 -15.75
C ARG A 88 4.81 -11.04 -15.79
N LEU A 89 5.89 -11.29 -16.53
CA LEU A 89 6.51 -12.60 -16.62
C LEU A 89 7.09 -13.06 -15.28
N LEU A 90 7.74 -12.15 -14.53
CA LEU A 90 8.20 -12.46 -13.18
C LEU A 90 7.04 -12.85 -12.25
N VAL A 91 5.91 -12.13 -12.30
CA VAL A 91 4.70 -12.46 -11.53
C VAL A 91 4.10 -13.80 -11.98
N GLN A 92 4.11 -14.11 -13.28
CA GLN A 92 3.62 -15.38 -13.80
C GLN A 92 4.47 -16.57 -13.30
N ILE A 93 5.80 -16.48 -13.40
CA ILE A 93 6.72 -17.52 -12.87
C ILE A 93 6.52 -17.66 -11.36
N TYR A 94 6.37 -16.55 -10.64
CA TYR A 94 6.11 -16.54 -9.20
C TYR A 94 4.80 -17.26 -8.84
N ASN A 95 3.71 -16.95 -9.54
CA ASN A 95 2.40 -17.56 -9.31
C ASN A 95 2.38 -19.05 -9.67
N LEU A 96 3.21 -19.49 -10.61
CA LEU A 96 3.43 -20.91 -10.94
C LEU A 96 4.35 -21.63 -9.94
N GLY A 97 4.88 -20.93 -8.93
CA GLY A 97 5.70 -21.51 -7.87
C GLY A 97 7.18 -21.66 -8.22
N GLY A 98 7.65 -21.05 -9.31
CA GLY A 98 9.04 -21.07 -9.77
C GLY A 98 9.98 -20.24 -8.91
N ILE A 99 10.06 -20.53 -7.60
CA ILE A 99 10.86 -19.79 -6.61
C ILE A 99 12.09 -20.57 -6.13
N THR A 100 12.17 -21.87 -6.42
CA THR A 100 13.33 -22.71 -6.13
C THR A 100 13.69 -23.57 -7.35
N PRO A 101 14.92 -24.09 -7.43
CA PRO A 101 15.33 -24.97 -8.53
C PRO A 101 14.42 -26.20 -8.69
N GLU A 102 13.97 -26.79 -7.58
CA GLU A 102 13.12 -27.99 -7.57
C GLU A 102 11.72 -27.69 -8.09
N ARG A 103 11.27 -26.44 -7.94
CA ARG A 103 9.96 -25.96 -8.41
C ARG A 103 10.06 -25.15 -9.69
N ALA A 104 11.18 -25.21 -10.40
CA ALA A 104 11.36 -24.48 -11.65
C ALA A 104 10.25 -24.82 -12.65
N VAL A 105 9.77 -23.80 -13.37
CA VAL A 105 8.65 -23.90 -14.30
C VAL A 105 9.18 -24.25 -15.69
N PRO A 106 8.57 -25.18 -16.45
CA PRO A 106 9.00 -25.48 -17.82
C PRO A 106 8.88 -24.26 -18.75
N LEU A 107 9.91 -24.01 -19.58
CA LEU A 107 9.86 -22.95 -20.60
C LEU A 107 8.79 -23.19 -21.67
N SER A 108 8.30 -24.43 -21.80
CA SER A 108 7.17 -24.77 -22.68
C SER A 108 5.86 -24.06 -22.31
N ASN A 109 5.75 -23.53 -21.08
CA ASN A 109 4.58 -22.79 -20.62
C ASN A 109 4.53 -21.35 -21.14
N PHE A 110 5.57 -20.92 -21.87
CA PHE A 110 5.74 -19.56 -22.36
C PHE A 110 5.85 -19.55 -23.90
N THR A 111 5.34 -18.49 -24.51
CA THR A 111 5.47 -18.23 -25.95
C THR A 111 6.90 -17.84 -26.31
N ASP A 112 7.26 -17.90 -27.60
CA ASP A 112 8.64 -17.57 -28.01
C ASP A 112 9.00 -16.10 -27.77
N ALA A 113 8.01 -15.19 -27.86
CA ALA A 113 8.19 -13.79 -27.48
C ALA A 113 8.45 -13.63 -25.98
N GLU A 114 7.80 -14.42 -25.13
CA GLU A 114 8.03 -14.42 -23.68
C GLU A 114 9.37 -15.05 -23.32
N LYS A 115 9.79 -16.09 -24.04
CA LYS A 115 11.12 -16.69 -23.86
C LYS A 115 12.24 -15.70 -24.13
N ALA A 116 12.13 -14.89 -25.19
CA ALA A 116 13.10 -13.83 -25.46
C ALA A 116 13.22 -12.85 -24.28
N ILE A 117 12.10 -12.48 -23.65
CA ILE A 117 12.10 -11.62 -22.45
C ILE A 117 12.68 -12.36 -21.23
N ILE A 118 12.43 -13.66 -21.11
CA ILE A 118 13.00 -14.50 -20.04
C ILE A 118 14.52 -14.57 -20.17
N ASP A 119 15.06 -14.68 -21.39
CA ASP A 119 16.51 -14.64 -21.64
C ASP A 119 17.09 -13.30 -21.21
N GLU A 120 16.46 -12.17 -21.59
CA GLU A 120 16.89 -10.85 -21.11
C GLU A 120 16.76 -10.68 -19.58
N LEU A 121 15.81 -11.37 -18.94
CA LEU A 121 15.65 -11.38 -17.47
C LEU A 121 16.73 -12.26 -16.80
N ALA A 122 17.24 -13.26 -17.50
CA ALA A 122 18.33 -14.10 -17.03
C ALA A 122 19.65 -13.31 -17.05
N ASP A 123 19.89 -12.54 -18.12
CA ASP A 123 21.03 -11.64 -18.23
C ASP A 123 21.05 -10.57 -17.12
N ASP A 124 19.87 -10.06 -16.75
CA ASP A 124 19.68 -9.14 -15.62
C ASP A 124 19.78 -9.80 -14.23
N GLY A 125 20.00 -11.12 -14.15
CA GLY A 125 20.08 -11.88 -12.91
C GLY A 125 18.75 -11.95 -12.13
N ARG A 126 17.61 -11.80 -12.82
CA ARG A 126 16.26 -11.89 -12.20
C ARG A 126 15.71 -13.31 -12.21
N VAL A 127 16.14 -14.13 -13.17
CA VAL A 127 15.75 -15.53 -13.28
C VAL A 127 16.96 -16.40 -13.56
N ILE A 128 16.83 -17.69 -13.31
CA ILE A 128 17.82 -18.70 -13.68
C ILE A 128 17.13 -19.71 -14.59
N ILE A 129 17.72 -19.92 -15.77
CA ILE A 129 17.31 -20.94 -16.73
C ILE A 129 18.20 -22.16 -16.51
N THR A 130 17.58 -23.29 -16.21
CA THR A 130 18.26 -24.57 -16.01
C THR A 130 18.56 -25.24 -17.35
N THR A 131 19.57 -26.12 -17.36
CA THR A 131 19.99 -26.86 -18.56
C THR A 131 18.91 -27.79 -19.15
N ASN A 132 17.89 -28.15 -18.36
CA ASN A 132 16.73 -28.92 -18.81
C ASN A 132 15.55 -28.04 -19.29
N GLY A 133 15.79 -26.75 -19.58
CA GLY A 133 14.78 -25.86 -20.14
C GLY A 133 13.66 -25.46 -19.16
N ARG A 134 14.01 -25.30 -17.88
CA ARG A 134 13.09 -24.78 -16.85
C ARG A 134 13.62 -23.44 -16.33
N VAL A 135 12.74 -22.65 -15.73
CA VAL A 135 13.06 -21.32 -15.22
C VAL A 135 12.54 -21.15 -13.80
N TYR A 136 13.34 -20.54 -12.94
CA TYR A 136 12.93 -20.10 -11.62
C TYR A 136 13.49 -18.72 -11.30
N LEU A 137 12.88 -18.03 -10.34
CA LEU A 137 13.26 -16.69 -9.94
C LEU A 137 14.49 -16.73 -9.02
N THR A 138 15.37 -15.75 -9.17
CA THR A 138 16.37 -15.43 -8.15
C THR A 138 15.70 -14.76 -6.95
N GLU A 139 16.46 -14.53 -5.87
CA GLU A 139 15.95 -13.73 -4.74
C GLU A 139 15.46 -12.35 -5.18
N ILE A 140 16.22 -11.70 -6.07
CA ILE A 140 15.84 -10.37 -6.54
C ILE A 140 14.62 -10.46 -7.47
N GLY A 141 14.55 -11.46 -8.34
CA GLY A 141 13.36 -11.74 -9.15
C GLY A 141 12.11 -11.95 -8.29
N CYS A 142 12.24 -12.68 -7.17
CA CYS A 142 11.16 -12.88 -6.22
C CYS A 142 10.69 -11.57 -5.57
N LEU A 143 11.62 -10.70 -5.16
CA LEU A 143 11.26 -9.40 -4.57
C LEU A 143 10.50 -8.51 -5.56
N VAL A 144 10.98 -8.45 -6.81
CA VAL A 144 10.32 -7.68 -7.88
C VAL A 144 8.94 -8.25 -8.18
N ALA A 145 8.81 -9.58 -8.30
CA ALA A 145 7.53 -10.24 -8.53
C ALA A 145 6.53 -9.96 -7.39
N LYS A 146 6.96 -10.08 -6.12
CA LYS A 146 6.13 -9.76 -4.95
C LYS A 146 5.66 -8.31 -4.96
N GLY A 147 6.57 -7.37 -5.24
CA GLY A 147 6.23 -5.95 -5.33
C GLY A 147 5.22 -5.66 -6.43
N ALA A 148 5.46 -6.18 -7.64
CA ALA A 148 4.55 -6.02 -8.78
C ALA A 148 3.17 -6.65 -8.51
N LYS A 149 3.15 -7.84 -7.89
CA LYS A 149 1.92 -8.54 -7.50
C LYS A 149 1.09 -7.72 -6.51
N LEU A 150 1.73 -7.15 -5.50
CA LEU A 150 1.09 -6.31 -4.49
C LEU A 150 0.48 -5.04 -5.09
N VAL A 151 1.26 -4.32 -5.90
CA VAL A 151 0.84 -3.04 -6.50
C VAL A 151 -0.30 -3.24 -7.52
N HIS A 152 -0.21 -4.28 -8.35
CA HIS A 152 -1.15 -4.51 -9.44
C HIS A 152 -2.28 -5.50 -9.12
N SER A 153 -2.33 -6.05 -7.90
CA SER A 153 -3.37 -6.99 -7.45
C SER A 153 -3.46 -8.25 -8.34
N LEU A 154 -2.30 -8.84 -8.65
CA LEU A 154 -2.12 -10.04 -9.50
C LEU A 154 -1.90 -11.32 -8.68
#